data_AF-A0A947ECM4-F1
#
_entry.id   AF-A0A947ECM4-F1
#
_cell.length_a   1.000
_cell.length_b   1.000
_cell.length_c   1.000
_cell.angle_alpha   90.00
_cell.angle_beta   90.00
_cell.angle_gamma   90.00
#
_symmetry.space_group_name_H-M   'P 1'
#
loop_
_entity.id
_entity.type
_entity.pdbx_description
1 polymer ?
#
loop_
_entity_poly.entity_id
_entity_poly.type
_entity_poly.pdbx_seq_one_letter_code
_entity_poly.pdbx_strand_id
1 'polypeptide(L)'
;MKRRLFLFLLVLGPFTIGCSSSDTSGTGGATGDLEWPPDATVYFDDHRVFNADCATDEDCAMALGYYHAFDRFVQMDIRRRFSTGRLADILPPSLAGLLAGDFADLRALFSTRTGVPAEDFLYEQSSPKTKALLDAYAVGVNQWISDLKNGENGATFPREFTARALEYTPDGVPPWRPQDSVAAVLALVENLTNDESAQVNAGAARLAIGDDAKFSDLWSRRPLEDSAILPLDWTPPAPPSSSIKASTDASSEQSAVGDRPNAAPVIERLARKLERTLDLRRMILGPGLVGEEIGSNSWVVGPSLTVNGNALLSNDPHLGMTQPATWYLAHLDAKTNGSGEIHTAGTTFAGLPWVIVGQNESIAWGLTTTVMDFSDVYIETLVEDAGGNPTGVMFNGEEVPFIREPFTINFSDGTTQENELLFVPHHGAVREIDAANDTAVTLRWTGNDVDTDINFLTEIAQATTIEEARVALENITTIGQNVVVIDPDNNIGWFPYNRLPKRTWATNLD
;
A
#
# COMPACT_ATOMS: atom_id res chain seq x y z
N MET A 1 -13.63 -12.93 -42.45
CA MET A 1 -14.06 -11.53 -42.63
C MET A 1 -13.34 -10.71 -41.57
N LYS A 2 -12.50 -9.75 -41.98
CA LYS A 2 -11.40 -9.19 -41.18
C LYS A 2 -11.88 -8.47 -39.90
N ARG A 3 -11.31 -8.86 -38.76
CA ARG A 3 -11.42 -8.21 -37.44
C ARG A 3 -10.93 -6.75 -37.54
N ARG A 4 -11.74 -5.79 -37.11
CA ARG A 4 -11.29 -4.42 -36.79
C ARG A 4 -11.36 -4.29 -35.27
N LEU A 5 -10.23 -4.56 -34.62
CA LEU A 5 -9.96 -4.16 -33.25
C LEU A 5 -9.60 -2.67 -33.31
N PHE A 6 -10.47 -1.79 -32.83
CA PHE A 6 -10.13 -0.38 -32.64
C PHE A 6 -9.24 -0.29 -31.39
N LEU A 7 -7.94 -0.51 -31.58
CA LEU A 7 -6.92 -0.14 -30.61
C LEU A 7 -6.75 1.39 -30.75
N PHE A 8 -7.26 2.17 -29.79
CA PHE A 8 -6.84 3.56 -29.64
C PHE A 8 -5.39 3.54 -29.12
N LEU A 9 -4.44 3.45 -30.05
CA LEU A 9 -3.06 3.86 -29.83
C LEU A 9 -3.07 5.37 -29.61
N LEU A 10 -3.15 5.79 -28.36
CA LEU A 10 -2.69 7.11 -27.95
C LEU A 10 -1.16 7.07 -28.10
N VAL A 11 -0.68 7.50 -29.26
CA VAL A 11 0.74 7.77 -29.50
C VAL A 11 1.11 8.98 -28.64
N LEU A 12 1.35 8.75 -27.36
CA LEU A 12 2.22 9.62 -26.57
C LEU A 12 3.64 9.27 -27.04
N GLY A 13 4.13 10.04 -28.01
CA GLY A 13 5.54 9.99 -28.39
C GLY A 13 6.42 10.18 -27.15
N PRO A 14 7.68 9.71 -27.18
CA PRO A 14 8.60 9.93 -26.07
C PRO A 14 8.70 11.43 -25.85
N PHE A 15 8.09 11.92 -24.77
CA PHE A 15 8.29 13.28 -24.31
C PHE A 15 9.74 13.35 -23.88
N THR A 16 10.60 13.81 -24.80
CA THR A 16 11.91 14.33 -24.46
C THR A 16 11.66 15.61 -23.67
N ILE A 17 11.42 15.47 -22.37
CA ILE A 17 11.59 16.55 -21.41
C ILE A 17 13.08 16.90 -21.52
N GLY A 18 13.38 18.05 -22.12
CA GLY A 18 14.75 18.53 -22.20
C GLY A 18 15.32 18.60 -20.80
N CYS A 19 16.38 17.83 -20.54
CA CYS A 19 17.21 18.01 -19.37
C CYS A 19 17.92 19.37 -19.52
N SER A 20 17.32 20.44 -18.98
CA SER A 20 18.14 21.55 -18.48
C SER A 20 18.77 21.07 -17.17
N SER A 21 20.09 21.15 -17.11
CA SER A 21 20.92 20.58 -16.05
C SER A 21 20.90 21.39 -14.75
N SER A 22 19.74 21.88 -14.31
CA SER A 22 19.59 22.61 -13.03
C SER A 22 18.28 22.40 -12.28
N ASP A 23 17.23 21.83 -12.88
CA ASP A 23 15.88 21.90 -12.30
C ASP A 23 15.32 20.52 -11.93
N THR A 24 15.44 20.20 -10.65
CA THR A 24 14.90 19.02 -9.96
C THR A 24 13.40 18.86 -10.25
N SER A 25 13.00 17.68 -10.74
CA SER A 25 11.59 17.27 -10.83
C SER A 25 11.00 17.06 -9.45
N GLY A 26 9.73 17.45 -9.26
CA GLY A 26 8.97 17.19 -8.04
C GLY A 26 9.10 18.22 -6.93
N THR A 27 10.05 19.16 -6.99
CA THR A 27 10.19 20.20 -5.95
C THR A 27 9.09 21.25 -6.13
N GLY A 28 8.20 21.35 -5.17
CA GLY A 28 7.22 22.42 -4.98
C GLY A 28 7.86 23.75 -4.57
N GLY A 29 9.14 23.99 -4.85
CA GLY A 29 9.85 25.25 -4.57
C GLY A 29 11.38 25.14 -4.52
N ALA A 30 12.05 26.24 -4.15
CA ALA A 30 13.48 26.26 -3.79
C ALA A 30 13.68 26.62 -2.30
N THR A 31 14.44 25.80 -1.56
CA THR A 31 14.70 25.97 -0.13
C THR A 31 15.59 27.19 0.14
N GLY A 32 14.98 28.37 0.28
CA GLY A 32 15.65 29.54 0.84
C GLY A 32 15.86 29.39 2.35
N ASP A 33 16.30 30.47 3.03
CA ASP A 33 16.30 30.56 4.49
C ASP A 33 14.85 30.62 5.00
N LEU A 34 14.21 29.46 5.08
CA LEU A 34 12.84 29.29 5.54
C LEU A 34 12.83 29.24 7.07
N GLU A 35 12.38 30.31 7.71
CA GLU A 35 12.10 30.36 9.16
C GLU A 35 10.73 29.74 9.47
N TRP A 36 10.51 28.49 9.03
CA TRP A 36 9.26 27.77 9.30
C TRP A 36 9.47 26.26 9.51
N PRO A 37 8.81 25.64 10.52
CA PRO A 37 7.97 26.27 11.54
C PRO A 37 8.82 27.02 12.59
N PRO A 38 8.26 28.04 13.28
CA PRO A 38 9.02 28.93 14.16
C PRO A 38 9.65 28.21 15.37
N ASP A 39 9.08 27.09 15.80
CA ASP A 39 9.55 26.29 16.93
C ASP A 39 10.39 25.06 16.49
N ALA A 40 10.94 25.11 15.27
CA ALA A 40 11.94 24.16 14.80
C ALA A 40 13.09 24.88 14.07
N THR A 41 14.31 24.38 14.27
CA THR A 41 15.46 24.72 13.43
C THR A 41 15.62 23.64 12.38
N VAL A 42 15.30 23.98 11.13
CA VAL A 42 15.43 23.07 9.99
C VAL A 42 16.70 23.39 9.21
N TYR A 43 17.46 22.35 8.85
CA TYR A 43 18.61 22.47 7.99
C TYR A 43 18.83 21.22 7.14
N PHE A 44 19.60 21.37 6.07
CA PHE A 44 20.02 20.28 5.22
C PHE A 44 21.52 20.09 5.32
N ASP A 45 21.97 18.85 5.49
CA ASP A 45 23.40 18.55 5.49
C ASP A 45 24.01 18.59 4.07
N ASP A 46 25.31 18.32 3.96
CA ASP A 46 26.03 18.30 2.68
C ASP A 46 25.48 17.27 1.67
N HIS A 47 24.67 16.29 2.13
CA HIS A 47 24.03 15.25 1.33
C HIS A 47 22.55 15.53 1.07
N ARG A 48 22.06 16.71 1.49
CA ARG A 48 20.65 17.12 1.42
C ARG A 48 19.72 16.23 2.25
N VAL A 49 20.22 15.64 3.33
CA VAL A 49 19.37 14.99 4.34
C VAL A 49 18.68 16.09 5.14
N PHE A 50 17.37 15.94 5.35
CA PHE A 50 16.57 16.85 6.16
C PHE A 50 16.88 16.62 7.64
N ASN A 51 17.17 17.69 8.38
CA ASN A 51 17.37 17.65 9.83
C ASN A 51 16.45 18.70 10.47
N ALA A 52 15.77 18.33 11.55
CA ALA A 52 14.92 19.23 12.32
C ALA A 52 15.17 19.06 13.81
N ASP A 53 15.65 20.14 14.45
CA ASP A 53 15.71 20.26 15.91
C ASP A 53 14.45 21.00 16.38
N CYS A 54 13.64 20.38 17.22
CA CYS A 54 12.26 20.78 17.50
C CYS A 54 12.02 21.00 19.01
N ALA A 55 11.06 21.87 19.35
CA ALA A 55 10.64 22.04 20.75
C ALA A 55 9.76 20.87 21.25
N THR A 56 8.92 20.30 20.38
CA THR A 56 8.01 19.18 20.67
C THR A 56 8.00 18.14 19.54
N ASP A 57 7.42 16.96 19.78
CA ASP A 57 7.25 15.92 18.76
C ASP A 57 6.36 16.42 17.60
N GLU A 58 5.32 17.17 17.94
CA GLU A 58 4.39 17.81 17.00
C GLU A 58 5.10 18.85 16.12
N ASP A 59 6.03 19.64 16.66
CA ASP A 59 6.81 20.60 15.87
C ASP A 59 7.68 19.90 14.82
N CYS A 60 8.24 18.74 15.17
CA CYS A 60 8.97 17.89 14.23
C CYS A 60 8.06 17.31 13.13
N ALA A 61 6.88 16.82 13.50
CA ALA A 61 5.89 16.33 12.53
C ALA A 61 5.42 17.47 11.59
N MET A 62 5.19 18.66 12.14
CA MET A 62 4.80 19.86 11.40
C MET A 62 5.90 20.31 10.42
N ALA A 63 7.15 20.37 10.87
CA ALA A 63 8.30 20.70 10.02
C ALA A 63 8.45 19.69 8.87
N LEU A 64 8.41 18.39 9.19
CA LEU A 64 8.50 17.34 8.19
C LEU A 64 7.35 17.41 7.18
N GLY A 65 6.13 17.70 7.62
CA GLY A 65 4.97 17.85 6.74
C GLY A 65 5.12 18.97 5.73
N TYR A 66 5.63 20.12 6.15
CA TYR A 66 5.88 21.24 5.24
C TYR A 66 6.96 20.91 4.21
N TYR A 67 8.09 20.35 4.63
CA TYR A 67 9.19 20.05 3.71
C TYR A 67 8.91 18.83 2.82
N HIS A 68 8.14 17.85 3.29
CA HIS A 68 7.59 16.83 2.42
C HIS A 68 6.68 17.44 1.34
N ALA A 69 5.79 18.37 1.68
CA ALA A 69 4.98 19.06 0.68
C ALA A 69 5.88 19.88 -0.28
N PHE A 70 6.80 20.64 0.29
CA PHE A 70 7.77 21.44 -0.46
C PHE A 70 8.56 20.61 -1.47
N ASP A 71 9.03 19.43 -1.10
CA ASP A 71 9.89 18.61 -1.97
C ASP A 71 9.12 17.59 -2.80
N ARG A 72 7.93 17.17 -2.36
CA ARG A 72 7.26 15.93 -2.81
C ARG A 72 5.74 16.04 -2.94
N PHE A 73 5.14 17.24 -2.99
CA PHE A 73 3.68 17.38 -3.01
C PHE A 73 2.98 16.55 -4.09
N VAL A 74 3.55 16.44 -5.29
CA VAL A 74 2.98 15.63 -6.39
C VAL A 74 2.83 14.16 -5.97
N GLN A 75 3.88 13.60 -5.37
CA GLN A 75 3.91 12.22 -4.89
C GLN A 75 2.84 12.01 -3.80
N MET A 76 2.71 12.96 -2.88
CA MET A 76 1.74 12.91 -1.79
C MET A 76 0.29 13.02 -2.28
N ASP A 77 -0.01 14.04 -3.09
CA ASP A 77 -1.36 14.34 -3.54
C ASP A 77 -1.92 13.25 -4.46
N ILE A 78 -1.10 12.73 -5.38
CA ILE A 78 -1.50 11.63 -6.25
C ILE A 78 -1.81 10.36 -5.44
N ARG A 79 -0.95 10.00 -4.47
CA ARG A 79 -1.12 8.79 -3.65
C ARG A 79 -2.39 8.85 -2.82
N ARG A 80 -2.67 9.97 -2.12
CA ARG A 80 -3.93 10.10 -1.36
C ARG A 80 -5.15 9.98 -2.29
N ARG A 81 -5.10 10.56 -3.49
CA ARG A 81 -6.21 10.51 -4.46
C ARG A 81 -6.44 9.11 -5.00
N PHE A 82 -5.37 8.36 -5.26
CA PHE A 82 -5.47 6.98 -5.69
C PHE A 82 -6.21 6.13 -4.64
N SER A 83 -5.77 6.18 -3.38
CA SER A 83 -6.37 5.37 -2.31
C SER A 83 -7.78 5.83 -1.92
N THR A 84 -8.12 7.10 -2.13
CA THR A 84 -9.46 7.64 -1.83
C THR A 84 -10.43 7.61 -3.01
N GLY A 85 -10.01 7.11 -4.18
CA GLY A 85 -10.83 7.12 -5.39
C GLY A 85 -11.09 8.52 -5.96
N ARG A 86 -10.26 9.52 -5.62
CA ARG A 86 -10.44 10.94 -5.99
C ARG A 86 -9.47 11.44 -7.07
N LEU A 87 -9.07 10.54 -7.97
CA LEU A 87 -8.30 10.94 -9.16
C LEU A 87 -9.17 11.73 -10.16
N ALA A 88 -10.49 11.52 -10.16
CA ALA A 88 -11.43 12.27 -10.99
C ALA A 88 -11.35 13.80 -10.81
N ASP A 89 -11.06 14.25 -9.58
CA ASP A 89 -10.96 15.66 -9.20
C ASP A 89 -9.97 16.47 -10.06
N ILE A 90 -8.94 15.82 -10.63
CA ILE A 90 -7.84 16.50 -11.35
C ILE A 90 -7.75 16.09 -12.82
N LEU A 91 -8.63 15.20 -13.28
CA LEU A 91 -8.68 14.71 -14.65
C LEU A 91 -9.79 15.42 -15.43
N PRO A 92 -9.64 15.63 -16.74
CA PRO A 92 -10.71 16.15 -17.58
C PRO A 92 -11.98 15.31 -17.41
N PRO A 93 -13.18 15.90 -17.28
CA PRO A 93 -14.41 15.16 -16.96
C PRO A 93 -14.72 14.04 -17.96
N SER A 94 -14.39 14.26 -19.24
CA SER A 94 -14.54 13.25 -20.29
C SER A 94 -13.68 12.00 -20.09
N LEU A 95 -12.46 12.15 -19.53
CA LEU A 95 -11.58 11.04 -19.21
C LEU A 95 -11.98 10.41 -17.86
N ALA A 96 -12.26 11.25 -16.87
CA ALA A 96 -12.67 10.80 -15.54
C ALA A 96 -13.96 9.95 -15.59
N GLY A 97 -14.94 10.35 -16.41
CA GLY A 97 -16.19 9.60 -16.60
C GLY A 97 -15.98 8.19 -17.18
N LEU A 98 -14.94 7.97 -17.99
CA LEU A 98 -14.59 6.65 -18.51
C LEU A 98 -13.98 5.72 -17.45
N LEU A 99 -13.43 6.30 -16.39
CA LEU A 99 -12.74 5.61 -15.29
C LEU A 99 -13.54 5.62 -13.98
N ALA A 100 -14.79 6.11 -14.01
CA ALA A 100 -15.62 6.27 -12.81
C ALA A 100 -15.81 4.94 -12.05
N GLY A 101 -15.94 3.83 -12.78
CA GLY A 101 -15.97 2.49 -12.16
C GLY A 101 -14.68 2.16 -11.43
N ASP A 102 -13.52 2.37 -12.06
CA ASP A 102 -12.21 2.10 -11.47
C ASP A 102 -11.99 2.93 -10.18
N PHE A 103 -12.47 4.19 -10.15
CA PHE A 103 -12.39 5.02 -8.93
C PHE A 103 -13.26 4.49 -7.79
N ALA A 104 -14.47 4.02 -8.09
CA ALA A 104 -15.32 3.36 -7.10
C ALA A 104 -14.69 2.06 -6.59
N ASP A 105 -14.05 1.28 -7.47
CA ASP A 105 -13.38 0.04 -7.09
C ASP A 105 -12.15 0.26 -6.20
N LEU A 106 -11.40 1.33 -6.45
CA LEU A 106 -10.31 1.76 -5.57
C LEU A 106 -10.87 2.18 -4.21
N ARG A 107 -11.91 3.02 -4.18
CA ARG A 107 -12.55 3.44 -2.93
C ARG A 107 -13.06 2.23 -2.12
N ALA A 108 -13.67 1.24 -2.77
CA ALA A 108 -14.15 0.02 -2.11
C ALA A 108 -12.99 -0.86 -1.61
N LEU A 109 -11.90 -0.97 -2.38
CA LEU A 109 -10.70 -1.72 -2.00
C LEU A 109 -10.06 -1.14 -0.73
N PHE A 110 -9.98 0.20 -0.64
CA PHE A 110 -9.41 0.93 0.49
C PHE A 110 -10.47 1.30 1.54
N SER A 111 -11.40 0.39 1.79
CA SER A 111 -12.36 0.48 2.90
C SER A 111 -12.25 -0.75 3.79
N THR A 112 -12.75 -0.63 5.01
CA THR A 112 -13.00 -1.80 5.88
C THR A 112 -13.99 -2.75 5.22
N ARG A 113 -14.10 -3.98 5.75
CA ARG A 113 -15.05 -4.99 5.26
C ARG A 113 -16.53 -4.53 5.20
N THR A 114 -16.88 -3.49 5.95
CA THR A 114 -18.23 -2.92 5.98
C THR A 114 -18.31 -1.54 5.31
N GLY A 115 -17.30 -1.14 4.55
CA GLY A 115 -17.35 0.05 3.70
C GLY A 115 -16.90 1.37 4.34
N VAL A 116 -16.53 1.37 5.63
CA VAL A 116 -15.90 2.56 6.25
C VAL A 116 -14.55 2.83 5.57
N PRO A 117 -14.27 4.07 5.11
CA PRO A 117 -12.96 4.43 4.59
C PRO A 117 -11.80 4.03 5.50
N ALA A 118 -10.81 3.30 4.97
CA ALA A 118 -9.73 2.76 5.80
C ALA A 118 -8.88 3.87 6.45
N GLU A 119 -8.68 4.99 5.76
CA GLU A 119 -7.96 6.15 6.28
C GLU A 119 -8.70 6.84 7.44
N ASP A 120 -10.03 6.93 7.37
CA ASP A 120 -10.85 7.51 8.43
C ASP A 120 -10.89 6.56 9.63
N PHE A 121 -11.01 5.25 9.39
CA PHE A 121 -11.00 4.22 10.43
C PHE A 121 -9.67 4.19 11.18
N LEU A 122 -8.54 4.08 10.47
CA LEU A 122 -7.20 4.02 11.07
C LEU A 122 -6.87 5.29 11.84
N TYR A 123 -7.21 6.46 11.31
CA TYR A 123 -7.08 7.70 12.07
C TYR A 123 -7.91 7.62 13.35
N GLU A 124 -9.17 7.20 13.28
CA GLU A 124 -10.02 7.22 14.47
C GLU A 124 -9.62 6.20 15.55
N GLN A 125 -9.09 5.04 15.16
CA GLN A 125 -8.51 4.04 16.10
C GLN A 125 -7.10 4.41 16.60
N SER A 126 -6.47 5.44 16.03
CA SER A 126 -5.13 5.87 16.45
C SER A 126 -5.11 6.34 17.90
N SER A 127 -3.99 6.06 18.57
CA SER A 127 -3.73 6.58 19.92
C SER A 127 -3.75 8.12 19.92
N PRO A 128 -4.01 8.78 21.06
CA PRO A 128 -3.96 10.23 21.14
C PRO A 128 -2.65 10.83 20.64
N LYS A 129 -1.53 10.15 20.88
CA LYS A 129 -0.20 10.59 20.45
C LYS A 129 -0.03 10.46 18.93
N THR A 130 -0.42 9.33 18.36
CA THR A 130 -0.41 9.14 16.90
C THR A 130 -1.31 10.17 16.19
N LYS A 131 -2.50 10.47 16.74
CA LYS A 131 -3.38 11.53 16.21
C LYS A 131 -2.69 12.90 16.24
N ALA A 132 -2.08 13.27 17.37
CA ALA A 132 -1.38 14.54 17.52
C ALA A 132 -0.28 14.73 16.45
N LEU A 133 0.50 13.68 16.15
CA LEU A 133 1.52 13.73 15.10
C LEU A 133 0.92 13.86 13.69
N LEU A 134 -0.16 13.13 13.39
CA LEU A 134 -0.87 13.24 12.11
C LEU A 134 -1.49 14.63 11.93
N ASP A 135 -2.07 15.19 13.00
CA ASP A 135 -2.64 16.54 13.03
C ASP A 135 -1.57 17.60 12.78
N ALA A 136 -0.46 17.53 13.53
CA ALA A 136 0.64 18.49 13.39
C ALA A 136 1.30 18.40 12.01
N TYR A 137 1.48 17.18 11.47
CA TYR A 137 1.94 16.98 10.09
C TYR A 137 1.02 17.65 9.07
N ALA A 138 -0.30 17.51 9.24
CA ALA A 138 -1.27 18.15 8.38
C ALA A 138 -1.20 19.69 8.47
N VAL A 139 -0.91 20.27 9.64
CA VAL A 139 -0.62 21.71 9.78
C VAL A 139 0.58 22.10 8.92
N GLY A 140 1.66 21.30 8.97
CA GLY A 140 2.82 21.34 8.06
C GLY A 140 2.45 21.51 6.60
N VAL A 141 1.77 20.49 6.07
CA VAL A 141 1.36 20.44 4.66
C VAL A 141 0.44 21.62 4.31
N ASN A 142 -0.49 21.96 5.20
CA ASN A 142 -1.46 23.03 4.95
C ASN A 142 -0.81 24.42 4.95
N GLN A 143 0.22 24.65 5.74
CA GLN A 143 0.99 25.89 5.63
C GLN A 143 1.65 25.99 4.27
N TRP A 144 2.28 24.91 3.77
CA TRP A 144 2.86 24.92 2.43
C TRP A 144 1.80 25.16 1.34
N ILE A 145 0.60 24.57 1.47
CA ILE A 145 -0.53 24.84 0.55
C ILE A 145 -0.96 26.31 0.61
N SER A 146 -0.96 26.93 1.80
CA SER A 146 -1.25 28.36 1.96
C SER A 146 -0.20 29.20 1.24
N ASP A 147 1.08 28.93 1.49
CA ASP A 147 2.21 29.61 0.87
C ASP A 147 2.16 29.49 -0.66
N LEU A 148 1.83 28.30 -1.17
CA LEU A 148 1.60 28.02 -2.59
C LEU A 148 0.53 28.94 -3.19
N LYS A 149 -0.62 29.08 -2.51
CA LYS A 149 -1.74 29.91 -3.00
C LYS A 149 -1.43 31.40 -2.94
N ASN A 150 -0.63 31.83 -1.97
CA ASN A 150 -0.23 33.23 -1.79
C ASN A 150 1.03 33.61 -2.59
N GLY A 151 1.80 32.64 -3.09
CA GLY A 151 3.10 32.87 -3.71
C GLY A 151 4.17 33.28 -2.70
N GLU A 152 4.10 32.75 -1.48
CA GLU A 152 4.97 33.06 -0.34
C GLU A 152 6.02 31.94 -0.14
N ASN A 153 7.08 32.25 0.61
CA ASN A 153 8.08 31.27 1.09
C ASN A 153 8.65 30.32 0.03
N GLY A 154 8.73 30.79 -1.22
CA GLY A 154 9.27 29.99 -2.33
C GLY A 154 8.42 28.78 -2.72
N ALA A 155 7.20 28.62 -2.17
CA ALA A 155 6.26 27.58 -2.57
C ALA A 155 5.76 27.82 -4.00
N THR A 156 5.75 26.78 -4.81
CA THR A 156 5.43 26.83 -6.24
C THR A 156 4.56 25.65 -6.63
N PHE A 157 3.66 25.87 -7.58
CA PHE A 157 2.81 24.81 -8.09
C PHE A 157 3.66 23.81 -8.86
N PRO A 158 3.65 22.52 -8.49
CA PRO A 158 4.51 21.55 -9.14
C PRO A 158 4.28 21.51 -10.65
N ARG A 159 5.37 21.56 -11.42
CA ARG A 159 5.32 21.60 -12.88
C ARG A 159 4.61 20.38 -13.47
N GLU A 160 4.69 19.23 -12.81
CA GLU A 160 4.03 17.99 -13.20
C GLU A 160 2.50 18.17 -13.26
N PHE A 161 1.93 19.03 -12.41
CA PHE A 161 0.50 19.35 -12.41
C PHE A 161 0.09 20.39 -13.46
N THR A 162 1.04 21.05 -14.12
CA THR A 162 0.76 21.99 -15.23
C THR A 162 0.53 21.29 -16.57
N ALA A 163 0.64 19.95 -16.61
CA ALA A 163 0.40 19.17 -17.81
C ALA A 163 -1.02 19.40 -18.34
N ARG A 164 -1.16 19.62 -19.65
CA ARG A 164 -2.45 19.87 -20.33
C ARG A 164 -3.49 18.75 -20.15
N ALA A 165 -3.05 17.57 -19.71
CA ALA A 165 -3.92 16.43 -19.46
C ALA A 165 -4.57 16.46 -18.06
N LEU A 166 -4.26 17.47 -17.24
CA LEU A 166 -4.80 17.67 -15.91
C LEU A 166 -5.57 18.99 -15.84
N GLU A 167 -6.67 19.00 -15.11
CA GLU A 167 -7.45 20.20 -14.77
C GLU A 167 -7.20 20.54 -13.31
N TYR A 168 -5.94 20.90 -13.00
CA TYR A 168 -5.51 21.17 -11.64
C TYR A 168 -4.76 22.49 -11.53
N THR A 169 -5.16 23.31 -10.56
CA THR A 169 -4.63 24.65 -10.33
C THR A 169 -4.24 24.81 -8.86
N PRO A 170 -3.39 25.80 -8.52
CA PRO A 170 -3.05 26.09 -7.12
C PRO A 170 -4.27 26.28 -6.23
N ASP A 171 -5.27 27.04 -6.69
CA ASP A 171 -6.50 27.32 -5.94
C ASP A 171 -7.34 26.05 -5.70
N GLY A 172 -7.30 25.12 -6.66
CA GLY A 172 -7.99 23.84 -6.60
C GLY A 172 -7.35 22.82 -5.66
N VAL A 173 -6.18 23.10 -5.07
CA VAL A 173 -5.56 22.21 -4.07
C VAL A 173 -6.39 22.20 -2.79
N PRO A 174 -7.02 21.07 -2.40
CA PRO A 174 -7.77 21.00 -1.17
C PRO A 174 -6.81 20.91 0.04
N PRO A 175 -7.24 21.37 1.23
CA PRO A 175 -6.49 21.16 2.46
C PRO A 175 -6.10 19.69 2.65
N TRP A 176 -4.92 19.46 3.20
CA TRP A 176 -4.47 18.16 3.67
C TRP A 176 -5.13 17.84 5.00
N ARG A 177 -5.86 16.72 5.05
CA ARG A 177 -6.41 16.19 6.30
C ARG A 177 -5.42 15.21 6.94
N PRO A 178 -5.44 15.01 8.26
CA PRO A 178 -4.65 13.96 8.93
C PRO A 178 -4.84 12.57 8.29
N GLN A 179 -6.06 12.25 7.88
CA GLN A 179 -6.41 11.01 7.18
C GLN A 179 -5.74 10.88 5.81
N ASP A 180 -5.44 11.99 5.14
CA ASP A 180 -4.75 11.95 3.85
C ASP A 180 -3.32 11.41 3.98
N SER A 181 -2.69 11.56 5.15
CA SER A 181 -1.41 10.94 5.49
C SER A 181 -1.51 9.42 5.50
N VAL A 182 -2.58 8.88 6.11
CA VAL A 182 -2.87 7.43 6.07
C VAL A 182 -3.18 7.00 4.64
N ALA A 183 -4.04 7.72 3.93
CA ALA A 183 -4.40 7.41 2.54
C ALA A 183 -3.19 7.36 1.60
N ALA A 184 -2.18 8.21 1.82
CA ALA A 184 -0.98 8.27 0.99
C ALA A 184 -0.11 7.00 1.04
N VAL A 185 -0.28 6.14 2.05
CA VAL A 185 0.50 4.87 2.18
C VAL A 185 -0.33 3.61 1.92
N LEU A 186 -1.68 3.68 1.95
CA LEU A 186 -2.54 2.50 1.77
C LEU A 186 -2.26 1.73 0.47
N ALA A 187 -2.02 2.42 -0.64
CA ALA A 187 -1.69 1.78 -1.91
C ALA A 187 -0.37 1.00 -1.87
N LEU A 188 0.60 1.43 -1.05
CA LEU A 188 1.83 0.68 -0.84
C LEU A 188 1.56 -0.57 0.00
N VAL A 189 0.81 -0.44 1.10
CA VAL A 189 0.41 -1.59 1.93
C VAL A 189 -0.33 -2.63 1.10
N GLU A 190 -1.29 -2.20 0.29
CA GLU A 190 -2.02 -3.07 -0.65
C GLU A 190 -1.07 -3.75 -1.63
N ASN A 191 -0.11 -3.05 -2.22
CA ASN A 191 0.84 -3.67 -3.16
C ASN A 191 1.65 -4.81 -2.53
N LEU A 192 1.94 -4.68 -1.25
CA LEU A 192 2.78 -5.62 -0.50
C LEU A 192 1.99 -6.77 0.13
N THR A 193 0.65 -6.66 0.17
CA THR A 193 -0.21 -7.59 0.92
C THR A 193 -1.47 -8.03 0.18
N ASN A 194 -1.76 -7.54 -1.02
CA ASN A 194 -2.93 -7.95 -1.80
C ASN A 194 -2.47 -8.70 -3.06
N ASP A 195 -2.83 -9.98 -3.15
CA ASP A 195 -2.53 -10.86 -4.27
C ASP A 195 -3.76 -11.16 -5.16
N GLU A 196 -4.84 -10.36 -5.06
CA GLU A 196 -6.10 -10.52 -5.81
C GLU A 196 -5.86 -10.83 -7.29
N SER A 197 -4.98 -10.08 -7.95
CA SER A 197 -4.65 -10.29 -9.37
C SER A 197 -4.06 -11.67 -9.64
N ALA A 198 -3.17 -12.16 -8.77
CA ALA A 198 -2.57 -13.48 -8.91
C ALA A 198 -3.64 -14.58 -8.72
N GLN A 199 -4.52 -14.42 -7.74
CA GLN A 199 -5.60 -15.38 -7.47
C GLN A 199 -6.63 -15.44 -8.59
N VAL A 200 -7.05 -14.29 -9.11
CA VAL A 200 -7.99 -14.22 -10.25
C VAL A 200 -7.37 -14.84 -11.50
N ASN A 201 -6.10 -14.55 -11.78
CA ASN A 201 -5.38 -15.16 -12.91
C ASN A 201 -5.23 -16.68 -12.74
N ALA A 202 -4.93 -17.15 -11.53
CA ALA A 202 -4.91 -18.59 -11.22
C ALA A 202 -6.29 -19.22 -11.39
N GLY A 203 -7.36 -18.53 -10.99
CA GLY A 203 -8.75 -18.95 -11.21
C GLY A 203 -9.10 -19.07 -12.70
N ALA A 204 -8.71 -18.07 -13.51
CA ALA A 204 -8.89 -18.10 -14.96
C ALA A 204 -8.10 -19.27 -15.60
N ALA A 205 -6.86 -19.49 -15.17
CA ALA A 205 -6.04 -20.60 -15.63
C ALA A 205 -6.65 -21.97 -15.27
N ARG A 206 -7.14 -22.12 -14.03
CA ARG A 206 -7.85 -23.33 -13.58
C ARG A 206 -9.05 -23.65 -14.47
N LEU A 207 -9.87 -22.65 -14.77
CA LEU A 207 -11.05 -22.79 -15.63
C LEU A 207 -10.67 -23.16 -17.06
N ALA A 208 -9.60 -22.56 -17.61
CA ALA A 208 -9.09 -22.87 -18.94
C ALA A 208 -8.50 -24.29 -19.05
N ILE A 209 -7.83 -24.78 -18.00
CA ILE A 209 -7.28 -26.13 -17.93
C ILE A 209 -8.40 -27.17 -17.85
N GLY A 210 -9.48 -26.88 -17.11
CA GLY A 210 -10.65 -27.76 -16.98
C GLY A 210 -10.35 -29.09 -16.27
N ASP A 211 -9.23 -29.17 -15.55
CA ASP A 211 -8.72 -30.34 -14.86
C ASP A 211 -8.03 -29.90 -13.56
N ASP A 212 -8.75 -30.08 -12.44
CA ASP A 212 -8.30 -29.64 -11.11
C ASP A 212 -7.01 -30.34 -10.66
N ALA A 213 -6.76 -31.59 -11.11
CA ALA A 213 -5.54 -32.31 -10.76
C ALA A 213 -4.33 -31.70 -11.49
N LYS A 214 -4.47 -31.42 -12.79
CA LYS A 214 -3.41 -30.74 -13.56
C LYS A 214 -3.18 -29.30 -13.09
N PHE A 215 -4.24 -28.57 -12.77
CA PHE A 215 -4.10 -27.25 -12.19
C PHE A 215 -3.34 -27.29 -10.88
N SER A 216 -3.67 -28.24 -9.99
CA SER A 216 -3.00 -28.38 -8.69
C SER A 216 -1.52 -28.82 -8.81
N ASP A 217 -1.17 -29.54 -9.88
CA ASP A 217 0.22 -29.86 -10.22
C ASP A 217 1.01 -28.62 -10.68
N LEU A 218 0.42 -27.78 -11.53
CA LEU A 218 1.04 -26.56 -12.06
C LEU A 218 1.06 -25.39 -11.04
N TRP A 219 0.04 -25.28 -10.20
CA TRP A 219 -0.12 -24.31 -9.12
C TRP A 219 -0.03 -25.00 -7.75
N SER A 220 1.02 -25.81 -7.58
CA SER A 220 1.29 -26.46 -6.29
C SER A 220 1.35 -25.41 -5.18
N ARG A 221 0.54 -25.64 -4.13
CA ARG A 221 0.54 -24.83 -2.89
C ARG A 221 1.57 -25.32 -1.88
N ARG A 222 2.35 -26.33 -2.25
CA ARG A 222 3.50 -26.80 -1.48
C ARG A 222 4.76 -26.16 -2.07
N PRO A 223 5.69 -25.71 -1.22
CA PRO A 223 6.95 -25.19 -1.71
C PRO A 223 7.67 -26.29 -2.51
N LEU A 224 8.39 -25.89 -3.56
CA LEU A 224 9.18 -26.80 -4.40
C LEU A 224 10.24 -27.56 -3.58
N GLU A 225 10.74 -26.93 -2.52
CA GLU A 225 11.59 -27.50 -1.48
C GLU A 225 11.18 -26.88 -0.12
N ASP A 226 11.16 -27.67 0.96
CA ASP A 226 11.01 -27.11 2.31
C ASP A 226 12.12 -26.06 2.54
N SER A 227 11.78 -24.92 3.16
CA SER A 227 12.74 -23.85 3.42
C SER A 227 13.96 -24.39 4.17
N ALA A 228 15.08 -24.52 3.45
CA ALA A 228 16.28 -25.06 4.04
C ALA A 228 16.92 -24.00 4.94
N ILE A 229 17.07 -24.30 6.23
CA ILE A 229 18.18 -23.72 7.00
C ILE A 229 19.44 -24.24 6.32
N LEU A 230 20.05 -23.42 5.47
CA LEU A 230 21.29 -23.78 4.79
C LEU A 230 22.43 -23.74 5.82
N PRO A 231 23.11 -24.86 6.11
CA PRO A 231 24.32 -24.82 6.92
C PRO A 231 25.41 -24.00 6.22
N LEU A 232 26.36 -23.44 6.98
CA LEU A 232 27.40 -22.54 6.48
C LEU A 232 28.29 -23.13 5.37
N ASP A 233 28.32 -24.46 5.23
CA ASP A 233 29.07 -25.21 4.24
C ASP A 233 28.21 -25.72 3.07
N TRP A 234 26.98 -25.23 2.94
CA TRP A 234 26.08 -25.68 1.87
C TRP A 234 26.59 -25.27 0.50
N THR A 235 26.64 -26.26 -0.41
CA THR A 235 26.88 -26.07 -1.83
C THR A 235 25.64 -26.51 -2.62
N PRO A 236 25.26 -25.81 -3.70
CA PRO A 236 24.10 -26.18 -4.50
C PRO A 236 24.19 -27.62 -4.99
N PRO A 237 23.15 -28.46 -4.80
CA PRO A 237 23.12 -29.77 -5.39
C PRO A 237 23.13 -29.65 -6.93
N ALA A 238 23.76 -30.61 -7.61
CA ALA A 238 23.62 -30.72 -9.05
C ALA A 238 22.14 -30.94 -9.42
N PRO A 239 21.67 -30.40 -10.56
CA PRO A 239 20.27 -30.53 -10.95
C PRO A 239 19.88 -32.02 -11.00
N PRO A 240 18.71 -32.39 -10.45
CA PRO A 240 18.33 -33.79 -10.34
C PRO A 240 18.20 -34.40 -11.73
N SER A 241 18.79 -35.58 -11.93
CA SER A 241 18.44 -36.43 -13.08
C SER A 241 17.01 -36.91 -12.87
N SER A 242 16.10 -36.47 -13.75
CA SER A 242 14.67 -36.70 -13.65
C SER A 242 14.33 -38.20 -13.52
N SER A 243 13.91 -38.59 -12.31
CA SER A 243 13.08 -39.77 -12.10
C SER A 243 12.14 -39.51 -10.94
N ILE A 244 11.06 -38.79 -11.22
CA ILE A 244 9.93 -38.66 -10.30
C ILE A 244 9.27 -40.04 -10.21
N LYS A 245 9.36 -40.68 -9.05
CA LYS A 245 8.47 -41.79 -8.72
C LYS A 245 7.12 -41.18 -8.35
N ALA A 246 6.12 -41.46 -9.18
CA ALA A 246 4.73 -41.09 -8.89
C ALA A 246 4.32 -41.69 -7.54
N SER A 247 3.90 -40.85 -6.59
CA SER A 247 3.22 -41.33 -5.38
C SER A 247 1.81 -41.75 -5.78
N THR A 248 1.48 -43.02 -5.59
CA THR A 248 0.17 -43.59 -5.96
C THR A 248 -0.91 -43.47 -4.88
N ASP A 249 -0.66 -42.74 -3.80
CA ASP A 249 -1.62 -42.58 -2.71
C ASP A 249 -2.15 -41.16 -2.63
N ALA A 250 -3.12 -40.85 -3.49
CA ALA A 250 -4.12 -39.84 -3.24
C ALA A 250 -5.47 -40.47 -3.55
N SER A 251 -6.11 -41.05 -2.53
CA SER A 251 -7.54 -41.31 -2.58
C SER A 251 -8.23 -39.97 -2.78
N SER A 252 -8.62 -39.70 -4.01
CA SER A 252 -9.46 -38.57 -4.36
C SER A 252 -10.81 -38.77 -3.70
N GLU A 253 -11.00 -38.21 -2.51
CA GLU A 253 -12.33 -37.76 -2.14
C GLU A 253 -12.68 -36.67 -3.15
N GLN A 254 -13.33 -37.08 -4.25
CA GLN A 254 -14.11 -36.17 -5.06
C GLN A 254 -15.13 -35.55 -4.11
N SER A 255 -14.81 -34.38 -3.56
CA SER A 255 -15.83 -33.51 -3.02
C SER A 255 -16.86 -33.38 -4.12
N ALA A 256 -18.09 -33.82 -3.84
CA ALA A 256 -19.17 -33.83 -4.80
C ALA A 256 -19.23 -32.44 -5.45
N VAL A 257 -18.82 -32.37 -6.72
CA VAL A 257 -19.01 -31.19 -7.55
C VAL A 257 -20.50 -31.14 -7.79
N GLY A 258 -21.24 -30.55 -6.85
CA GLY A 258 -22.55 -29.98 -7.18
C GLY A 258 -22.38 -29.01 -8.35
N ASP A 259 -23.44 -28.75 -9.10
CA ASP A 259 -23.46 -27.77 -10.20
C ASP A 259 -22.88 -26.44 -9.71
N ARG A 260 -21.57 -26.25 -9.92
CA ARG A 260 -20.91 -24.99 -9.60
C ARG A 260 -21.39 -23.98 -10.64
N PRO A 261 -21.83 -22.78 -10.22
CA PRO A 261 -22.26 -21.79 -11.18
C PRO A 261 -21.11 -21.45 -12.13
N ASN A 262 -21.46 -21.09 -13.37
CA ASN A 262 -20.48 -20.81 -14.41
C ASN A 262 -19.75 -19.49 -14.12
N ALA A 263 -18.64 -19.58 -13.38
CA ALA A 263 -17.87 -18.42 -12.94
C ALA A 263 -16.83 -17.92 -13.97
N ALA A 264 -16.65 -18.61 -15.11
CA ALA A 264 -15.67 -18.18 -16.12
C ALA A 264 -15.92 -16.75 -16.63
N PRO A 265 -17.14 -16.33 -16.98
CA PRO A 265 -17.37 -14.99 -17.48
C PRO A 265 -17.08 -13.89 -16.44
N VAL A 266 -17.41 -14.12 -15.16
CA VAL A 266 -17.18 -13.13 -14.09
C VAL A 266 -15.68 -13.01 -13.77
N ILE A 267 -14.97 -14.13 -13.69
CA ILE A 267 -13.52 -14.17 -13.44
C ILE A 267 -12.75 -13.50 -14.59
N GLU A 268 -13.09 -13.78 -15.85
CA GLU A 268 -12.44 -13.16 -17.00
C GLU A 268 -12.68 -11.64 -17.08
N ARG A 269 -13.87 -11.17 -16.69
CA ARG A 269 -14.15 -9.72 -16.62
C ARG A 269 -13.31 -9.07 -15.52
N LEU A 270 -13.26 -9.67 -14.34
CA LEU A 270 -12.44 -9.17 -13.25
C LEU A 270 -10.95 -9.16 -13.61
N ALA A 271 -10.43 -10.20 -14.28
CA ALA A 271 -9.03 -10.24 -14.73
C ALA A 271 -8.68 -9.04 -15.62
N ARG A 272 -9.53 -8.73 -16.62
CA ARG A 272 -9.34 -7.56 -17.51
C ARG A 272 -9.46 -6.24 -16.78
N LYS A 273 -10.36 -6.17 -15.80
CA LYS A 273 -10.56 -4.99 -14.95
C LYS A 273 -9.31 -4.73 -14.11
N LEU A 274 -8.75 -5.75 -13.46
CA LEU A 274 -7.52 -5.64 -12.69
C LEU A 274 -6.31 -5.27 -13.56
N GLU A 275 -6.20 -5.81 -14.78
CA GLU A 275 -5.17 -5.40 -15.75
C GLU A 275 -5.26 -3.90 -16.07
N ARG A 276 -6.48 -3.38 -16.30
CA ARG A 276 -6.71 -1.94 -16.50
C ARG A 276 -6.35 -1.12 -15.27
N THR A 277 -6.71 -1.58 -14.06
CA THR A 277 -6.34 -0.91 -12.81
C THR A 277 -4.82 -0.87 -12.62
N LEU A 278 -4.10 -1.94 -12.98
CA LEU A 278 -2.63 -1.99 -12.95
C LEU A 278 -2.01 -1.00 -13.94
N ASP A 279 -2.55 -0.90 -15.16
CA ASP A 279 -2.09 0.08 -16.15
C ASP A 279 -2.33 1.52 -15.69
N LEU A 280 -3.51 1.79 -15.11
CA LEU A 280 -3.81 3.08 -14.48
C LEU A 280 -2.80 3.40 -13.36
N ARG A 281 -2.51 2.41 -12.51
CA ARG A 281 -1.55 2.54 -11.42
C ARG A 281 -0.14 2.84 -11.94
N ARG A 282 0.33 2.16 -12.98
CA ARG A 282 1.63 2.42 -13.62
C ARG A 282 1.70 3.81 -14.24
N MET A 283 0.62 4.27 -14.86
CA MET A 283 0.53 5.61 -15.43
C MET A 283 0.62 6.70 -14.36
N ILE A 284 0.02 6.47 -13.19
CA ILE A 284 -0.16 7.49 -12.15
C ILE A 284 0.96 7.47 -11.09
N LEU A 285 1.34 6.29 -10.60
CA LEU A 285 2.37 6.12 -9.57
C LEU A 285 3.76 5.87 -10.17
N GLY A 286 3.86 5.66 -11.48
CA GLY A 286 5.09 5.29 -12.17
C GLY A 286 5.40 3.79 -12.06
N PRO A 287 6.21 3.24 -12.98
CA PRO A 287 6.48 1.81 -13.05
C PRO A 287 7.25 1.28 -11.83
N GLY A 288 8.05 2.10 -11.14
CA GLY A 288 8.84 1.66 -9.99
C GLY A 288 8.02 1.34 -8.73
N LEU A 289 6.86 1.96 -8.53
CA LEU A 289 5.97 1.67 -7.39
C LEU A 289 5.01 0.50 -7.66
N VAL A 290 5.09 -0.13 -8.83
CA VAL A 290 4.16 -1.15 -9.35
C VAL A 290 4.90 -2.28 -10.11
N GLY A 291 6.24 -2.29 -10.05
CA GLY A 291 7.11 -3.07 -10.93
C GLY A 291 7.57 -4.40 -10.34
N GLU A 292 8.21 -5.24 -11.17
CA GLU A 292 8.70 -6.58 -10.83
C GLU A 292 10.01 -6.58 -10.00
N GLU A 293 10.63 -5.42 -9.79
CA GLU A 293 11.89 -5.24 -9.05
C GLU A 293 11.64 -4.88 -7.58
N ILE A 294 10.68 -5.56 -6.94
CA ILE A 294 10.35 -5.35 -5.52
C ILE A 294 10.92 -6.52 -4.70
N GLY A 295 11.63 -6.18 -3.63
CA GLY A 295 12.27 -7.13 -2.71
C GLY A 295 12.85 -6.37 -1.52
N SER A 296 13.54 -7.05 -0.61
CA SER A 296 14.32 -6.37 0.44
C SER A 296 15.27 -7.37 1.07
N ASN A 297 16.40 -6.89 1.59
CA ASN A 297 17.27 -7.65 2.48
C ASN A 297 17.28 -7.04 3.89
N SER A 298 17.44 -7.90 4.89
CA SER A 298 17.81 -7.51 6.25
C SER A 298 18.79 -8.51 6.83
N TRP A 299 19.95 -8.02 7.28
CA TRP A 299 20.96 -8.81 7.98
C TRP A 299 21.08 -8.31 9.40
N VAL A 300 21.06 -9.24 10.35
CA VAL A 300 21.41 -9.00 11.74
C VAL A 300 22.54 -9.94 12.12
N VAL A 301 23.65 -9.38 12.59
CA VAL A 301 24.83 -10.14 13.02
C VAL A 301 24.99 -9.94 14.52
N GLY A 302 24.87 -11.03 15.27
CA GLY A 302 25.04 -11.01 16.72
C GLY A 302 26.48 -10.71 17.15
N PRO A 303 26.69 -10.21 18.38
CA PRO A 303 27.98 -9.70 18.86
C PRO A 303 29.11 -10.74 18.82
N SER A 304 28.80 -12.03 19.02
CA SER A 304 29.79 -13.11 18.97
C SER A 304 30.41 -13.35 17.59
N LEU A 305 29.81 -12.78 16.53
CA LEU A 305 30.24 -12.91 15.15
C LEU A 305 30.91 -11.62 14.62
N THR A 306 31.10 -10.60 15.47
CA THR A 306 31.73 -9.32 15.09
C THR A 306 33.04 -9.10 15.84
N VAL A 307 33.98 -8.38 15.22
CA VAL A 307 35.34 -8.19 15.78
C VAL A 307 35.34 -7.33 17.04
N ASN A 308 34.43 -6.35 17.12
CA ASN A 308 34.31 -5.42 18.25
C ASN A 308 33.27 -5.85 19.29
N GLY A 309 32.58 -6.98 19.10
CA GLY A 309 31.57 -7.47 20.01
C GLY A 309 30.25 -6.70 19.97
N ASN A 310 30.02 -5.88 18.94
CA ASN A 310 28.78 -5.14 18.78
C ASN A 310 27.81 -5.86 17.83
N ALA A 311 26.51 -5.83 18.11
CA ALA A 311 25.49 -6.24 17.15
C ALA A 311 25.49 -5.30 15.93
N LEU A 312 25.24 -5.84 14.74
CA LEU A 312 25.12 -5.08 13.50
C LEU A 312 23.79 -5.36 12.83
N LEU A 313 23.13 -4.31 12.34
CA LEU A 313 21.93 -4.37 11.52
C LEU A 313 22.21 -3.69 10.19
N SER A 314 21.83 -4.34 9.10
CA SER A 314 21.80 -3.76 7.75
C SER A 314 20.44 -4.05 7.14
N ASN A 315 19.71 -3.01 6.76
CA ASN A 315 18.45 -3.12 6.05
C ASN A 315 18.57 -2.43 4.69
N ASP A 316 18.13 -3.13 3.65
CA ASP A 316 18.32 -2.77 2.25
C ASP A 316 17.00 -3.03 1.49
N PRO A 317 16.01 -2.14 1.61
CA PRO A 317 14.71 -2.30 0.96
C PRO A 317 14.79 -2.00 -0.54
N HIS A 318 14.31 -2.93 -1.37
CA HIS A 318 14.27 -2.80 -2.83
C HIS A 318 12.86 -2.46 -3.29
N LEU A 319 12.56 -1.17 -3.36
CA LEU A 319 11.38 -0.67 -4.05
C LEU A 319 11.84 -0.15 -5.42
N GLY A 320 11.00 -0.32 -6.44
CA GLY A 320 11.39 0.09 -7.78
C GLY A 320 11.68 1.60 -7.85
N MET A 321 12.63 1.95 -8.73
CA MET A 321 13.09 3.33 -8.85
C MET A 321 11.99 4.23 -9.41
N THR A 322 11.69 5.31 -8.68
CA THR A 322 10.72 6.33 -9.10
C THR A 322 11.32 7.72 -9.03
N GLN A 323 10.70 8.65 -9.76
CA GLN A 323 10.96 10.07 -9.63
C GLN A 323 9.63 10.78 -9.31
N PRO A 324 9.47 11.39 -8.12
CA PRO A 324 10.41 11.45 -6.99
C PRO A 324 10.77 10.09 -6.40
N ALA A 325 11.94 10.00 -5.74
CA ALA A 325 12.37 8.80 -5.04
C ALA A 325 11.34 8.36 -3.98
N THR A 326 11.24 7.07 -3.71
CA THR A 326 10.29 6.57 -2.71
C THR A 326 10.67 6.98 -1.29
N TRP A 327 11.96 6.87 -0.95
CA TRP A 327 12.49 7.24 0.37
C TRP A 327 12.85 8.73 0.45
N TYR A 328 12.64 9.31 1.63
CA TYR A 328 13.09 10.64 2.00
C TYR A 328 13.89 10.53 3.30
N LEU A 329 15.14 11.01 3.32
CA LEU A 329 16.00 10.86 4.50
C LEU A 329 15.73 12.01 5.47
N ALA A 330 15.49 11.68 6.73
CA ALA A 330 15.21 12.64 7.78
C ALA A 330 15.89 12.26 9.10
N HIS A 331 16.33 13.28 9.83
CA HIS A 331 16.64 13.25 11.25
C HIS A 331 15.71 14.24 11.97
N LEU A 332 15.00 13.73 12.98
CA LEU A 332 14.04 14.48 13.78
C LEU A 332 14.51 14.42 15.23
N ASP A 333 14.69 15.57 15.88
CA ASP A 333 15.13 15.65 17.27
C ASP A 333 14.28 16.65 18.07
N ALA A 334 13.29 16.13 18.78
CA ALA A 334 12.53 16.87 19.77
C ALA A 334 13.00 16.62 21.22
N LYS A 335 14.02 15.76 21.39
CA LYS A 335 14.41 15.20 22.69
C LYS A 335 15.64 15.87 23.27
N THR A 336 16.66 16.14 22.45
CA THR A 336 17.96 16.63 22.92
C THR A 336 17.86 18.04 23.48
N ASN A 337 17.13 18.93 22.79
CA ASN A 337 16.97 20.34 23.16
C ASN A 337 15.51 20.76 23.37
N GLY A 338 14.57 19.83 23.19
CA GLY A 338 13.14 20.07 23.33
C GLY A 338 12.53 19.38 24.56
N SER A 339 11.23 19.15 24.48
CA SER A 339 10.41 18.48 25.50
C SER A 339 9.67 17.24 24.95
N GLY A 340 10.00 16.85 23.72
CA GLY A 340 9.46 15.66 23.06
C GLY A 340 10.17 14.38 23.45
N GLU A 341 9.73 13.29 22.84
CA GLU A 341 10.28 11.95 23.01
C GLU A 341 10.94 11.42 21.72
N ILE A 342 10.66 12.04 20.57
CA ILE A 342 11.21 11.64 19.28
C ILE A 342 12.65 12.13 19.15
N HIS A 343 13.55 11.19 18.93
CA HIS A 343 14.89 11.43 18.39
C HIS A 343 15.22 10.29 17.43
N THR A 344 14.90 10.46 16.16
CA THR A 344 14.97 9.39 15.15
C THR A 344 15.70 9.84 13.90
N ALA A 345 16.50 8.95 13.32
CA ALA A 345 17.16 9.15 12.03
C ALA A 345 16.93 7.95 11.11
N GLY A 346 16.63 8.21 9.84
CA GLY A 346 16.44 7.16 8.84
C GLY A 346 15.68 7.61 7.61
N THR A 347 14.89 6.71 7.04
CA THR A 347 14.05 6.98 5.86
C THR A 347 12.59 7.12 6.24
N THR A 348 11.93 8.16 5.74
CA THR A 348 10.48 8.40 5.81
C THR A 348 9.81 8.12 4.47
N PHE A 349 8.47 8.06 4.48
CA PHE A 349 7.67 8.24 3.27
C PHE A 349 7.07 9.65 3.26
N ALA A 350 7.19 10.35 2.13
CA ALA A 350 6.47 11.59 1.92
C ALA A 350 4.96 11.36 2.05
N GLY A 351 4.33 12.03 3.02
CA GLY A 351 2.95 11.78 3.44
C GLY A 351 2.80 11.27 4.87
N LEU A 352 3.88 10.86 5.55
CA LEU A 352 3.83 10.37 6.94
C LEU A 352 4.79 11.13 7.86
N PRO A 353 4.44 11.32 9.16
CA PRO A 353 5.28 11.98 10.16
C PRO A 353 6.38 11.11 10.80
N TRP A 354 6.66 9.91 10.29
CA TRP A 354 7.56 8.95 10.95
C TRP A 354 8.74 8.51 10.08
N VAL A 355 9.85 8.23 10.76
CA VAL A 355 10.93 7.39 10.23
C VAL A 355 10.43 5.95 10.19
N ILE A 356 10.41 5.35 9.00
CA ILE A 356 9.89 4.00 8.76
C ILE A 356 10.96 2.95 9.01
N VAL A 357 12.16 3.17 8.49
CA VAL A 357 13.38 2.37 8.71
C VAL A 357 14.43 3.29 9.28
N GLY A 358 15.06 2.93 10.39
CA GLY A 358 16.02 3.81 11.02
C GLY A 358 16.41 3.38 12.41
N GLN A 359 16.72 4.37 13.23
CA GLN A 359 17.14 4.20 14.62
C GLN A 359 16.73 5.40 15.47
N ASN A 360 16.68 5.17 16.77
CA ASN A 360 16.77 6.20 17.80
C ASN A 360 18.04 5.96 18.65
N GLU A 361 18.19 6.63 19.77
CA GLU A 361 19.37 6.44 20.65
C GLU A 361 19.41 5.09 21.37
N SER A 362 18.30 4.34 21.37
CA SER A 362 18.12 3.12 22.16
C SER A 362 17.98 1.85 21.33
N ILE A 363 17.47 1.93 20.10
CA ILE A 363 17.29 0.79 19.19
C ILE A 363 17.51 1.19 17.73
N ALA A 364 17.87 0.22 16.90
CA ALA A 364 17.81 0.33 15.44
C ALA A 364 16.87 -0.74 14.89
N TRP A 365 16.11 -0.42 13.83
CA TRP A 365 15.17 -1.33 13.22
C TRP A 365 15.18 -1.28 11.69
N GLY A 366 14.79 -2.40 11.09
CA GLY A 366 14.69 -2.55 9.63
C GLY A 366 13.49 -3.39 9.23
N LEU A 367 13.01 -3.19 8.00
CA LEU A 367 11.80 -3.82 7.48
C LEU A 367 12.08 -4.56 6.16
N THR A 368 11.48 -5.74 6.01
CA THR A 368 11.43 -6.48 4.73
C THR A 368 10.06 -7.12 4.55
N THR A 369 9.61 -7.32 3.31
CA THR A 369 8.31 -7.94 3.05
C THR A 369 8.29 -9.43 3.41
N THR A 370 7.22 -9.88 4.07
CA THR A 370 7.01 -11.29 4.48
C THR A 370 6.58 -12.20 3.34
N VAL A 371 5.90 -11.63 2.32
CA VAL A 371 5.29 -12.37 1.20
C VAL A 371 4.31 -13.46 1.69
N MET A 372 3.68 -13.24 2.84
CA MET A 372 2.63 -14.12 3.33
C MET A 372 1.34 -13.97 2.49
N ASP A 373 0.48 -14.98 2.56
CA ASP A 373 -0.79 -15.01 1.85
C ASP A 373 -1.91 -14.38 2.71
N PHE A 374 -2.27 -13.14 2.36
CA PHE A 374 -3.17 -12.23 3.09
C PHE A 374 -4.56 -12.08 2.48
N SER A 375 -4.81 -12.64 1.29
CA SER A 375 -6.08 -12.46 0.59
C SER A 375 -6.69 -13.78 0.16
N ASP A 376 -8.00 -13.78 -0.07
CA ASP A 376 -8.73 -14.86 -0.72
C ASP A 376 -9.79 -14.24 -1.64
N VAL A 377 -9.91 -14.76 -2.85
CA VAL A 377 -10.97 -14.39 -3.80
C VAL A 377 -12.09 -15.43 -3.76
N TYR A 378 -13.31 -14.99 -3.47
CA TYR A 378 -14.48 -15.86 -3.36
C TYR A 378 -15.39 -15.69 -4.58
N ILE A 379 -15.89 -16.81 -5.08
CA ILE A 379 -16.99 -16.84 -6.04
C ILE A 379 -18.27 -17.03 -5.24
N GLU A 380 -19.11 -16.00 -5.27
CA GLU A 380 -20.39 -15.94 -4.58
C GLU A 380 -21.52 -16.39 -5.51
N THR A 381 -22.56 -17.00 -4.94
CA THR A 381 -23.84 -17.16 -5.62
C THR A 381 -24.71 -15.95 -5.33
N LEU A 382 -25.17 -15.25 -6.36
CA LEU A 382 -26.02 -14.07 -6.21
C LEU A 382 -27.42 -14.41 -5.67
N VAL A 383 -27.97 -13.44 -4.95
CA VAL A 383 -29.39 -13.36 -4.62
C VAL A 383 -29.95 -12.15 -5.36
N GLU A 384 -31.08 -12.34 -6.05
CA GLU A 384 -31.75 -11.29 -6.81
C GLU A 384 -33.18 -11.06 -6.29
N ASP A 385 -33.67 -9.82 -6.43
CA ASP A 385 -35.08 -9.52 -6.19
C ASP A 385 -35.99 -10.04 -7.34
N ALA A 386 -37.31 -9.89 -7.18
CA ALA A 386 -38.27 -10.30 -8.21
C ALA A 386 -38.11 -9.57 -9.56
N GLY A 387 -37.37 -8.47 -9.60
CA GLY A 387 -37.03 -7.71 -10.79
C GLY A 387 -35.69 -8.12 -11.43
N GLY A 388 -34.97 -9.08 -10.86
CA GLY A 388 -33.64 -9.49 -11.30
C GLY A 388 -32.52 -8.54 -10.88
N ASN A 389 -32.73 -7.71 -9.85
CA ASN A 389 -31.67 -6.85 -9.33
C ASN A 389 -30.89 -7.60 -8.24
N PRO A 390 -29.54 -7.62 -8.30
CA PRO A 390 -28.73 -8.22 -7.23
C PRO A 390 -28.95 -7.52 -5.89
N THR A 391 -29.35 -8.27 -4.87
CA THR A 391 -29.60 -7.77 -3.51
C THR A 391 -28.58 -8.27 -2.48
N GLY A 392 -27.92 -9.39 -2.76
CA GLY A 392 -26.95 -10.00 -1.86
C GLY A 392 -26.35 -11.28 -2.43
N VAL A 393 -25.88 -12.14 -1.53
CA VAL A 393 -25.27 -13.44 -1.85
C VAL A 393 -25.83 -14.54 -0.96
N MET A 394 -25.74 -15.78 -1.40
CA MET A 394 -26.01 -16.95 -0.57
C MET A 394 -24.77 -17.35 0.23
N PHE A 395 -24.91 -17.45 1.55
CA PHE A 395 -23.85 -17.94 2.43
C PHE A 395 -24.41 -18.95 3.43
N ASN A 396 -23.85 -20.16 3.45
CA ASN A 396 -24.29 -21.26 4.32
C ASN A 396 -25.80 -21.55 4.28
N GLY A 397 -26.43 -21.37 3.12
CA GLY A 397 -27.87 -21.60 2.93
C GLY A 397 -28.77 -20.45 3.38
N GLU A 398 -28.20 -19.30 3.76
CA GLU A 398 -28.92 -18.08 4.09
C GLU A 398 -28.62 -16.94 3.10
N GLU A 399 -29.63 -16.12 2.81
CA GLU A 399 -29.45 -14.90 2.03
C GLU A 399 -28.77 -13.83 2.89
N VAL A 400 -27.61 -13.36 2.44
CA VAL A 400 -26.86 -12.27 3.08
C VAL A 400 -26.95 -11.04 2.19
N PRO A 401 -27.62 -9.96 2.62
CA PRO A 401 -27.74 -8.75 1.82
C PRO A 401 -26.39 -8.05 1.67
N PHE A 402 -26.19 -7.35 0.55
CA PHE A 402 -25.08 -6.43 0.40
C PHE A 402 -25.20 -5.27 1.41
N ILE A 403 -24.07 -4.89 1.99
CA ILE A 403 -23.89 -3.55 2.54
C ILE A 403 -23.68 -2.62 1.34
N ARG A 404 -24.43 -1.53 1.30
CA ARG A 404 -24.44 -0.55 0.21
C ARG A 404 -23.99 0.78 0.77
N GLU A 405 -22.82 1.24 0.35
CA GLU A 405 -22.30 2.54 0.73
C GLU A 405 -22.38 3.51 -0.47
N PRO A 406 -23.04 4.66 -0.33
CA PRO A 406 -23.06 5.66 -1.40
C PRO A 406 -21.66 6.22 -1.60
N PHE A 407 -21.27 6.42 -2.86
CA PHE A 407 -20.00 7.05 -3.21
C PHE A 407 -20.19 8.06 -4.34
N THR A 408 -19.93 9.31 -4.04
CA THR A 408 -20.02 10.40 -5.01
C THR A 408 -18.65 10.68 -5.61
N ILE A 409 -18.55 10.58 -6.93
CA ILE A 409 -17.38 11.02 -7.69
C ILE A 409 -17.56 12.49 -8.03
N ASN A 410 -16.55 13.30 -7.71
CA ASN A 410 -16.50 14.70 -8.06
C ASN A 410 -15.59 14.87 -9.29
N PHE A 411 -16.05 15.63 -10.28
CA PHE A 411 -15.26 15.98 -11.45
C PHE A 411 -14.65 17.38 -11.30
N SER A 412 -13.58 17.64 -12.06
CA SER A 412 -12.85 18.92 -12.05
C SER A 412 -13.72 20.14 -12.44
N ASP A 413 -14.81 19.94 -13.18
CA ASP A 413 -15.76 20.99 -13.58
C ASP A 413 -16.86 21.26 -12.54
N GLY A 414 -16.82 20.58 -11.39
CA GLY A 414 -17.79 20.70 -10.31
C GLY A 414 -19.05 19.87 -10.48
N THR A 415 -19.17 19.09 -11.56
CA THR A 415 -20.24 18.08 -11.69
C THR A 415 -19.93 16.84 -10.84
N THR A 416 -20.96 16.05 -10.55
CA THR A 416 -20.84 14.82 -9.77
C THR A 416 -21.48 13.63 -10.46
N GLN A 417 -21.02 12.43 -10.11
CA GLN A 417 -21.65 11.16 -10.45
C GLN A 417 -21.84 10.33 -9.18
N GLU A 418 -23.07 9.92 -8.92
CA GLU A 418 -23.39 8.98 -7.84
C GLU A 418 -23.06 7.56 -8.27
N ASN A 419 -22.34 6.84 -7.42
CA ASN A 419 -22.08 5.42 -7.50
C ASN A 419 -22.43 4.76 -6.16
N GLU A 420 -22.39 3.43 -6.15
CA GLU A 420 -22.61 2.63 -4.96
C GLU A 420 -21.47 1.62 -4.82
N LEU A 421 -20.95 1.50 -3.61
CA LEU A 421 -19.96 0.49 -3.23
C LEU A 421 -20.70 -0.66 -2.57
N LEU A 422 -20.37 -1.88 -2.97
CA LEU A 422 -21.02 -3.09 -2.48
C LEU A 422 -20.04 -3.90 -1.64
N PHE A 423 -20.48 -4.35 -0.48
CA PHE A 423 -19.71 -5.24 0.39
C PHE A 423 -20.56 -6.43 0.83
N VAL A 424 -19.93 -7.59 0.89
CA VAL A 424 -20.47 -8.78 1.55
C VAL A 424 -19.92 -8.80 2.98
N PRO A 425 -20.77 -8.75 4.04
CA PRO A 425 -20.33 -8.59 5.42
C PRO A 425 -19.23 -9.55 5.88
N HIS A 426 -19.17 -10.76 5.35
CA HIS A 426 -18.19 -11.79 5.75
C HIS A 426 -16.96 -11.87 4.85
N HIS A 427 -17.03 -11.43 3.59
CA HIS A 427 -15.90 -11.48 2.66
C HIS A 427 -15.29 -10.12 2.35
N GLY A 428 -16.07 -9.04 2.21
CA GLY A 428 -15.53 -7.70 1.90
C GLY A 428 -16.07 -7.15 0.59
N ALA A 429 -15.28 -6.33 -0.09
CA ALA A 429 -15.70 -5.61 -1.28
C ALA A 429 -16.13 -6.58 -2.40
N VAL A 430 -17.28 -6.30 -3.01
CA VAL A 430 -17.70 -6.96 -4.25
C VAL A 430 -16.88 -6.36 -5.39
N ARG A 431 -16.22 -7.23 -6.14
CA ARG A 431 -15.25 -6.87 -7.17
C ARG A 431 -15.84 -6.93 -8.57
N GLU A 432 -16.77 -7.86 -8.80
CA GLU A 432 -17.47 -8.02 -10.08
C GLU A 432 -18.79 -8.78 -9.88
N ILE A 433 -19.81 -8.48 -10.70
CA ILE A 433 -21.12 -9.13 -10.67
C ILE A 433 -21.45 -9.69 -12.06
N ASP A 434 -22.06 -10.87 -12.11
CA ASP A 434 -22.63 -11.53 -13.28
C ASP A 434 -24.04 -12.03 -12.99
N ALA A 435 -25.01 -11.13 -13.03
CA ALA A 435 -26.44 -11.45 -12.89
C ALA A 435 -26.89 -12.51 -13.91
N ALA A 436 -26.31 -12.54 -15.12
CA ALA A 436 -26.70 -13.52 -16.13
C ALA A 436 -26.29 -14.97 -15.80
N ASN A 437 -25.36 -15.16 -14.85
CA ASN A 437 -24.90 -16.47 -14.41
C ASN A 437 -25.06 -16.66 -12.89
N ASP A 438 -25.83 -15.80 -12.22
CA ASP A 438 -26.04 -15.81 -10.77
C ASP A 438 -24.74 -15.83 -9.95
N THR A 439 -23.69 -15.13 -10.41
CA THR A 439 -22.38 -15.10 -9.73
C THR A 439 -21.89 -13.70 -9.40
N ALA A 440 -21.19 -13.57 -8.28
CA ALA A 440 -20.36 -12.40 -7.98
C ALA A 440 -18.98 -12.85 -7.53
N VAL A 441 -18.03 -11.92 -7.53
CA VAL A 441 -16.70 -12.15 -6.97
C VAL A 441 -16.46 -11.14 -5.86
N THR A 442 -15.98 -11.60 -4.72
CA THR A 442 -15.61 -10.75 -3.57
C THR A 442 -14.15 -10.97 -3.21
N LEU A 443 -13.53 -9.93 -2.64
CA LEU A 443 -12.18 -10.00 -2.10
C LEU A 443 -12.24 -10.00 -0.58
N ARG A 444 -11.61 -11.01 0.03
CA ARG A 444 -11.29 -11.04 1.45
C ARG A 444 -9.81 -10.77 1.64
N TRP A 445 -9.45 -9.54 1.95
CA TRP A 445 -8.08 -9.15 2.24
C TRP A 445 -7.96 -8.70 3.69
N THR A 446 -6.90 -9.10 4.39
CA THR A 446 -6.69 -8.72 5.79
C THR A 446 -6.56 -7.20 5.96
N GLY A 447 -6.17 -6.46 4.91
CA GLY A 447 -6.14 -4.99 4.92
C GLY A 447 -7.52 -4.34 5.01
N ASN A 448 -8.60 -5.12 4.88
CA ASN A 448 -9.96 -4.66 5.17
C ASN A 448 -10.37 -4.87 6.65
N ASP A 449 -9.51 -5.49 7.47
CA ASP A 449 -9.66 -5.67 8.93
C ASP A 449 -8.58 -4.92 9.73
N VAL A 450 -8.07 -3.82 9.15
CA VAL A 450 -7.17 -2.90 9.87
C VAL A 450 -7.77 -2.47 11.20
N ASP A 451 -6.91 -2.29 12.19
CA ASP A 451 -7.28 -1.98 13.57
C ASP A 451 -6.48 -0.75 14.04
N THR A 452 -5.53 -0.94 14.97
CA THR A 452 -4.66 0.10 15.49
C THR A 452 -3.29 0.13 14.79
N ASP A 453 -3.18 -0.49 13.60
CA ASP A 453 -1.91 -0.74 12.89
C ASP A 453 -1.01 0.49 12.85
N ILE A 454 -1.53 1.66 12.52
CA ILE A 454 -0.72 2.88 12.36
C ILE A 454 0.03 3.31 13.64
N ASN A 455 -0.40 2.87 14.83
CA ASN A 455 0.24 3.23 16.10
C ASN A 455 1.66 2.67 16.23
N PHE A 456 1.96 1.53 15.60
CA PHE A 456 3.28 0.89 15.76
C PHE A 456 4.41 1.84 15.33
N LEU A 457 4.16 2.75 14.38
CA LEU A 457 5.16 3.72 13.91
C LEU A 457 5.55 4.74 14.99
N THR A 458 4.56 5.24 15.75
CA THR A 458 4.84 6.13 16.90
C THR A 458 5.54 5.35 18.00
N GLU A 459 5.06 4.15 18.29
CA GLU A 459 5.52 3.34 19.41
C GLU A 459 6.96 2.82 19.18
N ILE A 460 7.31 2.36 17.97
CA ILE A 460 8.67 1.91 17.65
C ILE A 460 9.66 3.08 17.61
N ALA A 461 9.24 4.25 17.13
CA ALA A 461 10.08 5.45 17.12
C ALA A 461 10.52 5.88 18.54
N GLN A 462 9.70 5.56 19.55
CA GLN A 462 9.92 5.92 20.95
C GLN A 462 10.40 4.77 21.83
N ALA A 463 10.39 3.54 21.31
CA ALA A 463 10.81 2.37 22.05
C ALA A 463 12.28 2.50 22.50
N THR A 464 12.50 2.18 23.77
CA THR A 464 13.81 2.21 24.43
C THR A 464 14.42 0.82 24.60
N THR A 465 13.63 -0.22 24.33
CA THR A 465 14.07 -1.62 24.43
C THR A 465 13.49 -2.46 23.29
N ILE A 466 14.11 -3.59 23.00
CA ILE A 466 13.56 -4.59 22.06
C ILE A 466 12.20 -5.11 22.52
N GLU A 467 11.94 -5.18 23.83
CA GLU A 467 10.66 -5.64 24.37
C GLU A 467 9.53 -4.62 24.10
N GLU A 468 9.81 -3.32 24.26
CA GLU A 468 8.86 -2.27 23.88
C GLU A 468 8.59 -2.28 22.37
N ALA A 469 9.63 -2.46 21.55
CA ALA A 469 9.47 -2.64 20.11
C ALA A 469 8.64 -3.89 19.76
N ARG A 470 8.84 -5.00 20.47
CA ARG A 470 8.06 -6.22 20.29
C ARG A 470 6.58 -5.98 20.57
N VAL A 471 6.25 -5.34 21.70
CA VAL A 471 4.86 -5.01 22.10
C VAL A 471 4.19 -4.09 21.08
N ALA A 472 4.90 -3.09 20.57
CA ALA A 472 4.39 -2.18 19.53
C ALA A 472 3.92 -2.92 18.26
N LEU A 473 4.55 -4.06 17.95
CA LEU A 473 4.29 -4.83 16.74
C LEU A 473 3.21 -5.92 16.92
N GLU A 474 2.81 -6.27 18.15
CA GLU A 474 1.93 -7.43 18.40
C GLU A 474 0.50 -7.27 17.84
N ASN A 475 0.02 -6.02 17.75
CA ASN A 475 -1.36 -5.73 17.34
C ASN A 475 -1.50 -5.47 15.84
N ILE A 476 -0.40 -5.56 15.09
CA ILE A 476 -0.40 -5.38 13.64
C ILE A 476 -1.30 -6.43 12.99
N THR A 477 -2.24 -5.95 12.18
CA THR A 477 -3.17 -6.78 11.43
C THR A 477 -2.61 -7.04 10.04
N THR A 478 -2.27 -6.00 9.28
CA THR A 478 -1.86 -6.08 7.87
C THR A 478 -0.90 -4.98 7.47
N ILE A 479 0.39 -5.26 7.61
CA ILE A 479 1.45 -4.46 6.96
C ILE A 479 2.38 -5.32 6.09
N GLY A 480 2.39 -6.64 6.33
CA GLY A 480 3.16 -7.60 5.56
C GLY A 480 4.66 -7.53 5.78
N GLN A 481 5.14 -7.02 6.92
CA GLN A 481 6.57 -6.79 7.16
C GLN A 481 7.16 -7.75 8.21
N ASN A 482 8.39 -8.18 7.94
CA ASN A 482 9.33 -8.66 8.94
C ASN A 482 10.04 -7.44 9.53
N VAL A 483 9.99 -7.30 10.85
CA VAL A 483 10.75 -6.24 11.54
C VAL A 483 11.94 -6.87 12.25
N VAL A 484 13.15 -6.40 11.95
CA VAL A 484 14.37 -6.75 12.69
C VAL A 484 14.76 -5.59 13.59
N VAL A 485 15.22 -5.87 14.81
CA VAL A 485 15.58 -4.86 15.82
C VAL A 485 16.89 -5.25 16.50
N ILE A 486 17.75 -4.28 16.79
CA ILE A 486 18.93 -4.44 17.67
C ILE A 486 18.99 -3.32 18.70
N ASP A 487 19.73 -3.52 19.78
CA ASP A 487 20.00 -2.49 20.80
C ASP A 487 21.50 -2.37 21.14
N PRO A 488 21.93 -1.30 21.85
CA PRO A 488 23.31 -1.11 22.30
C PRO A 488 23.84 -2.19 23.26
N ASP A 489 22.93 -2.92 23.94
CA ASP A 489 23.27 -4.05 24.81
C ASP A 489 23.53 -5.35 24.02
N ASN A 490 23.46 -5.27 22.68
CA ASN A 490 23.70 -6.34 21.71
C ASN A 490 22.63 -7.43 21.68
N ASN A 491 21.43 -7.12 22.16
CA ASN A 491 20.27 -7.96 21.93
C ASN A 491 19.81 -7.81 20.47
N ILE A 492 19.16 -8.86 19.95
CA ILE A 492 18.62 -8.90 18.59
C ILE A 492 17.20 -9.46 18.61
N GLY A 493 16.32 -8.94 17.76
CA GLY A 493 14.93 -9.35 17.61
C GLY A 493 14.52 -9.46 16.15
N TRP A 494 13.60 -10.40 15.87
CA TRP A 494 12.92 -10.55 14.59
C TRP A 494 11.45 -10.84 14.83
N PHE A 495 10.57 -9.99 14.30
CA PHE A 495 9.15 -9.98 14.56
C PHE A 495 8.37 -9.92 13.23
N PRO A 496 7.92 -11.07 12.69
CA PRO A 496 7.12 -11.13 11.47
C PRO A 496 5.60 -11.08 11.76
N TYR A 497 5.18 -10.22 12.70
CA TYR A 497 3.80 -10.23 13.21
C TYR A 497 2.81 -9.65 12.21
N ASN A 498 1.84 -10.48 11.82
CA ASN A 498 0.68 -10.12 11.04
C ASN A 498 -0.48 -11.07 11.37
N ARG A 499 -1.73 -10.67 11.11
CA ARG A 499 -2.89 -11.57 11.15
C ARG A 499 -2.99 -12.30 9.81
N LEU A 500 -3.03 -13.63 9.84
CA LEU A 500 -3.16 -14.47 8.64
C LEU A 500 -4.50 -15.20 8.59
N PRO A 501 -5.10 -15.37 7.39
CA PRO A 501 -6.30 -16.19 7.23
C PRO A 501 -6.05 -17.63 7.67
N LYS A 502 -6.86 -18.14 8.60
CA LYS A 502 -6.84 -19.55 8.99
C LYS A 502 -7.64 -20.39 7.99
N ARG A 503 -6.95 -21.04 7.06
CA ARG A 503 -7.54 -21.84 5.98
C ARG A 503 -7.70 -23.31 6.39
N THR A 504 -8.77 -23.63 7.13
CA THR A 504 -9.05 -25.00 7.59
C THR A 504 -9.40 -25.99 6.47
N TRP A 505 -9.77 -25.48 5.29
CA TRP A 505 -10.08 -26.26 4.09
C TRP A 505 -8.83 -26.62 3.28
N ALA A 506 -7.68 -26.00 3.55
CA ALA A 506 -6.40 -26.36 2.95
C ALA A 506 -5.77 -27.48 3.80
N THR A 507 -6.20 -28.72 3.57
CA THR A 507 -5.92 -29.92 4.38
C THR A 507 -4.46 -30.42 4.36
N ASN A 508 -3.48 -29.56 4.10
CA ASN A 508 -2.06 -29.91 4.03
C ASN A 508 -1.11 -28.80 4.55
N LEU A 509 -1.60 -27.87 5.40
CA LEU A 509 -0.80 -26.78 5.96
C LEU A 509 -0.56 -26.89 7.48
N ASP A 510 -0.99 -28.00 8.09
CA ASP A 510 -0.70 -28.34 9.50
C ASP A 510 0.42 -29.39 9.60
#